data_AF-A0A356T808-F1
#
_entry.id   AF-A0A356T808-F1
#
_cell.length_a   1.000
_cell.length_b   1.000
_cell.length_c   1.000
_cell.angle_alpha   90.00
_cell.angle_beta   90.00
_cell.angle_gamma   90.00
#
_symmetry.space_group_name_H-M   'P 1'
#
loop_
_entity.id
_entity.type
_entity.pdbx_description
1 polymer ?
#
loop_
_entity_poly.entity_id
_entity_poly.type
_entity_poly.pdbx_seq_one_letter_code
_entity_poly.pdbx_strand_id
1 'polypeptide(L)'
;FRPRGPSFPREALEIHASGEISAIFGERFAQQDGYSVQVRMPEPPLLLADRCTGIDAEAGSMGKGTCWTETDVRADSWYLHDGHMPAGIMVESGQADLFL
;
A
#
# COMPACT_ATOMS: atom_id res chain seq x y z
N PHE A 1 -7.05 -12.95 -13.78
CA PHE A 1 -6.58 -12.83 -12.39
C PHE A 1 -7.52 -11.89 -11.65
N ARG A 2 -8.25 -12.38 -10.64
CA ARG A 2 -9.11 -11.53 -9.79
C ARG A 2 -8.45 -11.41 -8.41
N PRO A 3 -8.42 -10.22 -7.79
CA PRO A 3 -7.95 -10.07 -6.42
C PRO A 3 -8.68 -11.01 -5.45
N ARG A 4 -7.97 -11.50 -4.44
CA ARG A 4 -8.49 -12.41 -3.40
C ARG A 4 -7.68 -12.26 -2.11
N GLY A 5 -8.18 -12.85 -1.04
CA GLY A 5 -7.59 -12.73 0.30
C GLY A 5 -7.96 -11.43 0.99
N PRO A 6 -7.21 -11.00 2.02
CA PRO A 6 -7.47 -9.76 2.75
C PRO A 6 -7.41 -8.53 1.83
N SER A 7 -8.30 -7.57 2.07
CA SER A 7 -8.32 -6.27 1.39
C SER A 7 -8.33 -5.14 2.43
N PHE A 8 -7.78 -4.00 2.05
CA PHE A 8 -7.54 -2.88 2.95
C PHE A 8 -7.95 -1.56 2.28
N PRO A 9 -8.83 -0.76 2.91
CA PRO A 9 -9.23 0.54 2.38
C PRO A 9 -8.16 1.60 2.66
N ARG A 10 -8.40 2.83 2.21
CA ARG A 10 -7.48 3.97 2.32
C ARG A 10 -6.96 4.18 3.74
N GLU A 11 -7.85 4.10 4.73
CA GLU A 11 -7.54 4.36 6.13
C GLU A 11 -6.51 3.36 6.67
N ALA A 12 -6.56 2.11 6.21
CA ALA A 12 -5.57 1.10 6.58
C ALA A 12 -4.21 1.35 5.90
N LEU A 13 -4.17 1.92 4.69
CA LEU A 13 -2.91 2.31 4.05
C LEU A 13 -2.26 3.51 4.76
N GLU A 14 -3.05 4.43 5.30
CA GLU A 14 -2.55 5.54 6.12
C GLU A 14 -1.94 5.05 7.45
N ILE A 15 -2.55 4.01 8.06
CA ILE A 15 -1.95 3.30 9.19
C ILE A 15 -0.66 2.58 8.77
N HIS A 16 -0.63 1.94 7.60
CA HIS A 16 0.60 1.31 7.11
C HIS A 16 1.74 2.34 6.96
N ALA A 17 1.43 3.54 6.48
CA ALA A 17 2.41 4.59 6.24
C ALA A 17 3.03 5.16 7.53
N SER A 18 2.27 5.24 8.63
CA SER A 18 2.66 6.04 9.81
C SER A 18 2.41 5.38 11.18
N GLY A 19 1.57 4.35 11.25
CA GLY A 19 1.09 3.72 12.49
C GLY A 19 1.67 2.34 12.76
N GLU A 20 0.96 1.55 13.57
CA GLU A 20 1.33 0.19 13.92
C GLU A 20 0.90 -0.79 12.81
N ILE A 21 1.83 -1.61 12.33
CA ILE A 21 1.57 -2.61 11.29
C ILE A 21 0.70 -3.76 11.83
N SER A 22 0.80 -4.07 13.12
CA SER A 22 -0.09 -5.06 13.74
C SER A 22 -1.57 -4.64 13.71
N ALA A 23 -1.87 -3.34 13.68
CA ALA A 23 -3.24 -2.85 13.60
C ALA A 23 -3.94 -3.23 12.27
N ILE A 24 -3.16 -3.51 11.22
CA ILE A 24 -3.68 -3.90 9.89
C ILE A 24 -3.47 -5.39 9.60
N PHE A 25 -2.32 -5.97 9.95
CA PHE A 25 -1.99 -7.36 9.62
C PHE A 25 -2.18 -8.34 10.79
N GLY A 26 -2.50 -7.83 11.98
CA GLY A 26 -2.81 -8.60 13.18
C GLY A 26 -1.60 -8.93 14.04
N GLU A 27 -1.86 -9.59 15.18
CA GLU A 27 -0.92 -9.82 16.29
C GLU A 27 0.43 -10.44 15.88
N ARG A 28 0.46 -11.30 14.85
CA ARG A 28 1.71 -11.88 14.33
C ARG A 28 2.74 -10.82 13.92
N PHE A 29 2.27 -9.63 13.54
CA PHE A 29 3.08 -8.52 13.09
C PHE A 29 3.43 -7.52 14.21
N ALA A 30 3.01 -7.74 15.47
CA ALA A 30 3.33 -6.84 16.59
C ALA A 30 4.84 -6.65 16.83
N GLN A 31 5.65 -7.65 16.48
CA GLN A 31 7.12 -7.53 16.51
C GLN A 31 7.66 -6.41 15.60
N GLN A 32 6.90 -6.01 14.57
CA GLN A 32 7.32 -4.98 13.64
C GLN A 32 7.16 -3.56 14.20
N ASP A 33 6.21 -3.36 15.12
CA ASP A 33 5.84 -2.04 15.64
C ASP A 33 6.95 -1.43 16.52
N GLY A 34 7.83 -2.27 17.06
CA GLY A 34 8.96 -1.84 17.90
C GLY A 34 10.19 -1.37 17.12
N TYR A 35 10.23 -1.48 15.79
CA TYR A 35 11.40 -1.05 15.02
C TYR A 35 11.45 0.47 14.83
N SER A 36 12.61 1.05 15.15
CA SER A 36 12.87 2.49 14.91
C SER A 36 12.92 2.87 13.42
N VAL A 37 13.21 1.91 12.55
CA VAL A 37 13.26 2.07 11.09
C VAL A 37 12.54 0.89 10.46
N GLN A 38 11.58 1.17 9.58
CA GLN A 38 10.72 0.17 8.99
C GLN A 38 10.37 0.53 7.54
N VAL A 39 10.23 -0.48 6.68
CA VAL A 39 9.70 -0.30 5.33
C VAL A 39 8.20 -0.01 5.43
N ARG A 40 7.78 1.09 4.82
CA ARG A 40 6.41 1.61 4.88
C ARG A 40 6.03 2.19 3.52
N MET A 41 4.73 2.25 3.26
CA MET A 41 4.21 3.13 2.21
C MET A 41 4.54 4.60 2.56
N PRO A 42 4.72 5.47 1.56
CA PRO A 42 4.85 6.89 1.80
C PRO A 42 3.63 7.49 2.49
N GLU A 43 3.81 8.56 3.26
CA GLU A 43 2.71 9.36 3.79
C GLU A 43 2.11 10.30 2.72
N PRO A 44 0.86 10.79 2.90
CA PRO A 44 0.32 11.86 2.09
C PRO A 44 1.27 13.09 2.00
N PRO A 45 1.39 13.73 0.83
CA PRO A 45 0.58 13.54 -0.38
C PRO A 45 1.06 12.42 -1.32
N LEU A 46 2.15 11.72 -0.98
CA LEU A 46 2.74 10.68 -1.82
C LEU A 46 2.20 9.27 -1.53
N LEU A 47 1.25 9.13 -0.60
CA LEU A 47 0.39 7.95 -0.54
C LEU A 47 -0.60 7.96 -1.72
N LEU A 48 -0.18 7.36 -2.82
CA LEU A 48 -0.86 7.39 -4.12
C LEU A 48 -1.82 6.20 -4.28
N ALA A 49 -1.57 5.06 -3.62
CA ALA A 49 -2.54 3.96 -3.59
C ALA A 49 -3.75 4.32 -2.71
N ASP A 50 -4.95 4.01 -3.18
CA ASP A 50 -6.20 4.25 -2.45
C ASP A 50 -6.69 3.03 -1.69
N ARG A 51 -6.28 1.84 -2.11
CA ARG A 51 -6.69 0.57 -1.50
C ARG A 51 -5.81 -0.59 -1.94
N CYS A 52 -5.68 -1.57 -1.05
CA CYS A 52 -5.28 -2.92 -1.41
C CYS A 52 -6.54 -3.76 -1.64
N THR A 53 -6.70 -4.31 -2.85
CA THR A 53 -7.89 -5.10 -3.21
C THR A 53 -7.74 -6.59 -2.94
N GLY A 54 -6.53 -7.05 -2.57
CA GLY A 54 -6.28 -8.43 -2.21
C GLY A 54 -4.81 -8.70 -1.89
N ILE A 55 -4.58 -9.69 -1.03
CA ILE A 55 -3.28 -10.34 -0.84
C ILE A 55 -3.48 -11.84 -0.94
N ASP A 56 -2.89 -12.45 -1.96
CA ASP A 56 -2.78 -13.89 -2.11
C ASP A 56 -1.35 -14.34 -1.77
N ALA A 57 -1.10 -14.55 -0.48
CA ALA A 57 0.19 -14.97 0.04
C ALA A 57 0.02 -15.69 1.39
N GLU A 58 1.03 -16.48 1.77
CA GLU A 58 1.13 -17.06 3.12
C GLU A 58 1.98 -16.15 4.02
N ALA A 59 1.37 -15.59 5.06
CA ALA A 59 2.03 -14.64 5.97
C ALA A 59 3.23 -15.27 6.70
N GLY A 60 4.39 -14.62 6.62
CA GLY A 60 5.62 -15.07 7.28
C GLY A 60 6.33 -16.25 6.62
N SER A 61 5.87 -16.71 5.45
CA SER A 61 6.47 -17.85 4.74
C SER A 61 7.79 -17.52 4.04
N MET A 62 8.08 -16.23 3.79
CA MET A 62 9.15 -15.77 2.88
C MET A 62 9.05 -16.36 1.46
N GLY A 63 7.87 -16.90 1.11
CA GLY A 63 7.56 -17.45 -0.21
C GLY A 63 7.10 -16.39 -1.21
N LYS A 64 6.64 -16.84 -2.37
CA LYS A 64 6.01 -15.95 -3.37
C LYS A 64 4.55 -15.69 -3.02
N GLY A 65 4.06 -14.52 -3.40
CA GLY A 65 2.67 -14.14 -3.28
C GLY A 65 2.28 -13.11 -4.34
N THR A 66 1.04 -12.62 -4.27
CA THR A 66 0.57 -11.50 -5.09
C THR A 66 -0.21 -10.52 -4.23
N CYS A 67 0.11 -9.23 -4.33
CA CYS A 67 -0.69 -8.14 -3.80
C CYS A 67 -1.27 -7.33 -4.97
N TRP A 68 -2.49 -6.83 -4.80
CA TRP A 68 -3.14 -5.92 -5.74
C TRP A 68 -3.48 -4.61 -5.03
N THR A 69 -3.09 -3.49 -5.63
CA THR A 69 -3.50 -2.14 -5.21
C THR A 69 -4.20 -1.42 -6.34
N GLU A 70 -4.99 -0.41 -6.00
CA GLU A 70 -5.63 0.49 -6.96
C GLU A 70 -5.39 1.95 -6.56
N THR A 71 -5.29 2.81 -7.57
CA THR A 71 -5.19 4.27 -7.44
C THR A 71 -6.27 4.89 -8.33
N ASP A 72 -7.11 5.73 -7.75
CA ASP A 72 -8.16 6.46 -8.45
C ASP A 72 -7.56 7.71 -9.11
N VAL A 73 -7.34 7.66 -10.42
CA VAL A 73 -6.87 8.81 -11.19
C VAL A 73 -8.06 9.65 -11.64
N ARG A 74 -8.26 10.78 -10.97
CA ARG A 74 -9.32 11.75 -11.25
C ARG A 74 -8.77 12.96 -12.01
N ALA A 75 -9.61 13.64 -12.79
CA ALA A 75 -9.21 14.85 -13.54
C ALA A 75 -8.72 15.99 -12.64
N ASP A 76 -9.07 15.98 -11.36
CA ASP A 76 -8.66 16.94 -10.33
C ASP A 76 -7.54 16.43 -9.41
N SER A 77 -6.89 15.31 -9.73
CA SER A 77 -5.79 14.77 -8.91
C SER A 77 -4.60 15.74 -8.91
N TRP A 78 -4.09 16.05 -7.72
CA TRP A 78 -3.08 17.10 -7.50
C TRP A 78 -1.79 16.92 -8.31
N TYR A 79 -1.44 15.68 -8.64
CA TYR A 79 -0.21 15.32 -9.32
C TYR A 79 -0.31 15.37 -10.86
N LEU A 80 -1.49 15.65 -11.41
CA LEU A 80 -1.65 15.77 -12.87
C LEU A 80 -1.07 17.09 -13.36
N HIS A 81 -0.32 17.03 -14.45
CA HIS A 81 0.15 18.18 -15.19
C HIS A 81 -0.54 18.22 -16.56
N ASP A 82 -1.34 19.25 -16.82
CA ASP A 82 -2.16 19.39 -18.03
C ASP A 82 -2.98 18.13 -18.35
N GLY A 83 -3.58 17.53 -17.33
CA GLY A 83 -4.40 16.31 -17.45
C GLY A 83 -3.61 15.01 -17.65
N HIS A 84 -2.28 15.05 -17.55
CA HIS A 84 -1.42 13.88 -17.71
C HIS A 84 -0.72 13.54 -16.39
N MET A 85 -0.67 12.25 -16.06
CA MET A 85 0.13 11.76 -14.94
C MET A 85 1.60 11.69 -15.37
N PRO A 86 2.52 12.40 -14.69
CA PRO A 86 3.94 12.28 -14.97
C PRO A 86 4.43 10.84 -14.78
N ALA A 87 5.37 10.39 -15.61
CA ALA A 87 5.86 9.01 -15.57
C ALA A 87 6.41 8.59 -14.19
N GLY A 88 7.07 9.52 -13.48
CA GLY A 88 7.52 9.29 -12.11
C GLY A 88 6.37 8.96 -11.17
N ILE A 89 5.31 9.77 -11.16
CA ILE A 89 4.11 9.52 -10.34
C ILE A 89 3.43 8.21 -10.72
N MET A 90 3.39 7.87 -12.01
CA MET A 90 2.82 6.60 -12.47
C MET A 90 3.58 5.40 -11.92
N VAL A 91 4.92 5.43 -11.97
CA VAL A 91 5.77 4.38 -11.39
C VAL A 91 5.61 4.33 -9.88
N GLU A 92 5.67 5.49 -9.22
CA GLU A 92 5.51 5.61 -7.76
C GLU A 92 4.09 5.26 -7.28
N SER A 93 3.08 5.20 -8.15
CA SER A 93 1.74 4.71 -7.79
C SER A 93 1.70 3.18 -7.65
N GLY A 94 2.74 2.48 -8.12
CA GLY A 94 2.91 1.03 -8.00
C GLY A 94 3.32 0.54 -6.60
N GLN A 95 2.90 1.22 -5.53
CA GLN A 95 3.36 1.07 -4.13
C GLN A 95 3.05 -0.29 -3.48
N ALA A 96 2.48 -1.24 -4.23
CA ALA A 96 2.20 -2.58 -3.75
C ALA A 96 3.47 -3.34 -3.33
N ASP A 97 4.63 -2.96 -3.88
CA ASP A 97 5.95 -3.50 -3.54
C ASP A 97 6.42 -3.11 -2.13
N LEU A 98 5.93 -1.99 -1.59
CA LEU A 98 6.19 -1.53 -0.21
C LEU A 98 5.13 -2.01 0.79
N PHE A 99 4.08 -2.69 0.34
CA PHE A 99 2.94 -3.12 1.16
C PHE A 99 3.06 -4.54 1.74
N LEU A 100 4.00 -5.35 1.23
CA LEU A 100 4.21 -6.76 1.64
C LEU A 100 5.49 -6.96 2.44
#